data_AF-A0A0M2PYY8-F1
#
_entry.id   AF-A0A0M2PYY8-F1
#
_cell.length_a   1.000
_cell.length_b   1.000
_cell.length_c   1.000
_cell.angle_alpha   90.00
_cell.angle_beta   90.00
_cell.angle_gamma   90.00
#
_symmetry.space_group_name_H-M   'P 1'
#
loop_
_entity.id
_entity.type
_entity.pdbx_description
1 polymer ?
#
loop_
_entity_poly.entity_id
_entity_poly.type
_entity_poly.pdbx_seq_one_letter_code
_entity_poly.pdbx_strand_id
1 'polypeptide(L)'
;MSELTPIEIQRRVDLLTTQIMGQHLDTILEQITKLAKDFKIAQDTKEKSPFRNVLTVATEPGSSLEVIKNYIRYQVGRKGSSAIWKDGKGAFSKELVARLDNLKINAKTIFQDLQSTLVKTNQDAQQTIQEYLKLEQDRLEKEAHLKLAQLYLGYLAREHTALIGESSR
;
A
#
# COMPACT_ATOMS: atom_id res chain seq x y z
N MET A 1 -32.18 -21.42 -8.41
CA MET A 1 -31.03 -20.74 -7.79
C MET A 1 -30.48 -19.78 -8.82
N SER A 2 -30.39 -18.48 -8.56
CA SER A 2 -29.77 -17.57 -9.53
C SER A 2 -28.26 -17.78 -9.48
N GLU A 3 -27.67 -18.23 -10.59
CA GLU A 3 -26.22 -18.30 -10.72
C GLU A 3 -25.63 -16.90 -10.54
N LEU A 4 -24.61 -16.77 -9.69
CA LEU A 4 -23.89 -15.50 -9.55
C LEU A 4 -23.15 -15.22 -10.85
N THR A 5 -23.45 -14.07 -11.46
CA THR A 5 -22.75 -13.63 -12.66
C THR A 5 -21.33 -13.18 -12.31
N PRO A 6 -20.37 -13.25 -13.27
CA PRO A 6 -19.01 -12.75 -13.04
C PRO A 6 -18.95 -11.27 -12.57
N ILE A 7 -19.89 -10.44 -13.05
CA ILE A 7 -19.97 -9.02 -12.66
C ILE A 7 -20.37 -8.88 -11.19
N GLU A 8 -21.30 -9.71 -10.71
CA GLU A 8 -21.70 -9.70 -9.29
C GLU A 8 -20.58 -10.21 -8.39
N ILE A 9 -19.83 -11.22 -8.85
CA ILE A 9 -18.65 -11.71 -8.13
C ILE A 9 -17.59 -10.62 -8.04
N GLN A 10 -17.26 -9.94 -9.16
CA GLN A 10 -16.31 -8.83 -9.16
C GLN A 10 -16.72 -7.72 -8.19
N ARG A 11 -17.99 -7.28 -8.20
CA ARG A 11 -18.47 -6.24 -7.27
C ARG A 11 -18.31 -6.65 -5.81
N ARG A 12 -18.60 -7.91 -5.48
CA ARG A 12 -18.42 -8.44 -4.12
C ARG A 12 -16.95 -8.50 -3.74
N VAL A 13 -16.09 -8.90 -4.67
CA VAL A 13 -14.62 -8.88 -4.50
C VAL A 13 -14.13 -7.47 -4.20
N ASP A 14 -14.55 -6.47 -4.95
CA ASP A 14 -14.11 -5.08 -4.76
C ASP A 14 -14.50 -4.54 -3.37
N LEU A 15 -15.74 -4.79 -2.96
CA LEU A 15 -16.27 -4.37 -1.66
C LEU A 15 -15.52 -5.06 -0.51
N LEU A 16 -15.41 -6.39 -0.56
CA LEU A 16 -14.78 -7.16 0.50
C LEU A 16 -13.29 -6.91 0.59
N THR A 17 -12.60 -6.75 -0.55
CA THR A 17 -11.17 -6.40 -0.56
C THR A 17 -10.93 -5.10 0.19
N THR A 18 -11.75 -4.08 -0.05
CA THR A 18 -11.64 -2.79 0.65
C THR A 18 -11.85 -2.95 2.17
N GLN A 19 -12.84 -3.74 2.57
CA GLN A 19 -13.15 -3.99 3.99
C GLN A 19 -12.02 -4.76 4.69
N ILE A 20 -11.56 -5.86 4.09
CA ILE A 20 -10.50 -6.71 4.64
C ILE A 20 -9.19 -5.92 4.69
N MET A 21 -8.85 -5.15 3.65
CA MET A 21 -7.71 -4.23 3.71
C MET A 21 -7.77 -3.30 4.91
N GLY A 22 -8.95 -2.73 5.20
CA GLY A 22 -9.15 -1.88 6.37
C GLY A 22 -8.77 -2.56 7.69
N GLN A 23 -9.07 -3.86 7.83
CA GLN A 23 -8.72 -4.64 9.03
C GLN A 23 -7.22 -4.90 9.15
N HIS A 24 -6.51 -4.99 8.03
CA HIS A 24 -5.05 -5.19 8.00
C HIS A 24 -4.27 -3.87 8.12
N LEU A 25 -4.93 -2.71 8.04
CA LEU A 25 -4.25 -1.42 8.08
C LEU A 25 -3.61 -1.11 9.44
N ASP A 26 -4.20 -1.54 10.56
CA ASP A 26 -3.68 -1.21 11.90
C ASP A 26 -2.22 -1.67 12.07
N THR A 27 -1.92 -2.91 11.69
CA THR A 27 -0.55 -3.45 11.71
C THR A 27 0.38 -2.68 10.76
N ILE A 28 -0.13 -2.24 9.61
CA ILE A 28 0.66 -1.45 8.65
C ILE A 28 0.97 -0.06 9.22
N LEU A 29 0.01 0.57 9.92
CA LEU A 29 0.18 1.86 10.55
C LEU A 29 1.29 1.82 11.61
N GLU A 30 1.33 0.78 12.43
CA GLU A 30 2.42 0.58 13.40
C GLU A 30 3.80 0.55 12.73
N GLN A 31 3.92 -0.13 11.58
CA GLN A 31 5.16 -0.20 10.81
C GLN A 31 5.55 1.18 10.23
N ILE A 32 4.57 1.98 9.81
CA ILE A 32 4.78 3.33 9.30
C ILE A 32 5.29 4.24 10.41
N THR A 33 4.63 4.24 11.57
CA THR A 33 5.05 5.05 12.72
C THR A 33 6.44 4.64 13.20
N LYS A 34 6.76 3.34 13.19
CA LYS A 34 8.10 2.86 13.51
C LYS A 34 9.14 3.38 12.51
N LEU A 35 8.89 3.23 11.21
CA LEU A 35 9.78 3.76 10.16
C LEU A 35 10.00 5.26 10.32
N ALA A 36 8.94 6.02 10.59
CA ALA A 36 8.97 7.45 10.78
C ALA A 36 9.91 7.86 11.94
N LYS A 37 9.82 7.13 13.06
CA LYS A 37 10.65 7.36 14.26
C LYS A 37 12.11 6.94 14.04
N ASP A 38 12.34 5.74 13.51
CA ASP A 38 13.68 5.18 13.31
C ASP A 38 14.54 6.09 12.42
N PHE A 39 13.92 6.71 11.40
CA PHE A 39 14.60 7.61 10.46
C PHE A 39 14.38 9.10 10.72
N LYS A 40 13.69 9.46 11.82
CA LYS A 40 13.41 10.86 12.20
C LYS A 40 12.92 11.70 11.03
N ILE A 41 11.90 11.21 10.33
CA ILE A 41 11.49 11.74 9.01
C ILE A 41 11.08 13.22 9.03
N ALA A 42 10.78 13.79 10.19
CA ALA A 42 10.35 15.18 10.37
C ALA A 42 11.47 16.13 10.85
N GLN A 43 12.74 15.72 10.76
CA GLN A 43 13.86 16.58 11.18
C GLN A 43 13.99 17.86 10.33
N ASP A 44 13.56 17.82 9.08
CA ASP A 44 13.51 19.01 8.21
C ASP A 44 12.12 19.63 8.19
N THR A 45 11.90 20.61 9.08
CA THR A 45 10.62 21.29 9.26
C THR A 45 10.35 22.38 8.23
N LYS A 46 11.32 22.72 7.36
CA LYS A 46 11.22 23.85 6.42
C LYS A 46 10.64 23.46 5.07
N GLU A 47 10.56 22.16 4.76
CA GLU A 47 10.09 21.67 3.48
C GLU A 47 8.66 21.12 3.53
N LYS A 48 7.94 21.22 2.40
CA LYS A 48 6.71 20.45 2.19
C LYS A 48 7.05 18.96 2.24
N SER A 49 6.12 18.14 2.73
CA SER A 49 6.35 16.70 2.89
C SER A 49 7.00 16.05 1.65
N PRO A 50 8.22 15.50 1.78
CA PRO A 50 8.96 14.94 0.65
C PRO A 50 8.26 13.71 0.06
N PHE A 51 7.37 13.08 0.83
CA PHE A 51 6.59 11.92 0.45
C PHE A 51 5.41 12.24 -0.46
N ARG A 52 4.97 13.51 -0.54
CA ARG A 52 3.85 13.90 -1.41
C ARG A 52 4.13 13.61 -2.88
N ASN A 53 5.34 13.87 -3.36
CA ASN A 53 5.70 13.60 -4.75
C ASN A 53 5.70 12.10 -5.06
N VAL A 54 6.13 11.27 -4.09
CA VAL A 54 6.09 9.80 -4.21
C VAL A 54 4.64 9.31 -4.23
N LEU A 55 3.80 9.88 -3.36
CA LEU A 55 2.37 9.57 -3.34
C LEU A 55 1.70 9.96 -4.67
N THR A 56 2.00 11.13 -5.22
CA THR A 56 1.50 11.55 -6.54
C THR A 56 1.81 10.50 -7.59
N VAL A 57 3.08 10.10 -7.73
CA VAL A 57 3.50 9.04 -8.66
C VAL A 57 2.80 7.72 -8.39
N ALA A 58 2.55 7.36 -7.12
CA ALA A 58 1.85 6.14 -6.77
C ALA A 58 0.36 6.15 -7.15
N THR A 59 -0.25 7.34 -7.21
CA THR A 59 -1.68 7.53 -7.53
C THR A 59 -1.94 7.89 -9.00
N GLU A 60 -0.90 8.09 -9.80
CA GLU A 60 -1.04 8.35 -11.24
C GLU A 60 -1.65 7.14 -11.98
N PRO A 61 -2.54 7.36 -12.97
CA PRO A 61 -3.05 6.28 -13.81
C PRO A 61 -1.91 5.52 -14.49
N GLY A 62 -1.97 4.18 -14.44
CA GLY A 62 -0.92 3.32 -15.01
C GLY A 62 0.33 3.18 -14.15
N SER A 63 0.35 3.73 -12.93
CA SER A 63 1.45 3.51 -11.99
C SER A 63 1.54 2.03 -11.59
N SER A 64 2.75 1.60 -11.26
CA SER A 64 3.06 0.26 -10.78
C SER A 64 4.06 0.32 -9.64
N LEU A 65 4.19 -0.77 -8.88
CA LEU A 65 5.18 -0.81 -7.80
C LEU A 65 6.60 -0.59 -8.29
N GLU A 66 6.97 -1.10 -9.46
CA GLU A 66 8.31 -0.85 -10.00
C GLU A 66 8.53 0.63 -10.32
N VAL A 67 7.53 1.31 -10.89
CA VAL A 67 7.58 2.76 -11.13
C VAL A 67 7.78 3.52 -9.81
N ILE A 68 6.99 3.19 -8.79
CA ILE A 68 7.08 3.82 -7.46
C ILE A 68 8.46 3.59 -6.83
N LYS A 69 8.94 2.34 -6.83
CA LYS A 69 10.26 1.99 -6.26
C LYS A 69 11.39 2.68 -7.00
N ASN A 70 11.33 2.74 -8.32
CA ASN A 70 12.34 3.43 -9.12
C ASN A 70 12.33 4.94 -8.88
N TYR A 71 11.14 5.53 -8.71
CA TYR A 71 11.02 6.94 -8.35
C TYR A 71 11.64 7.25 -6.98
N ILE A 72 11.44 6.37 -5.97
CA ILE A 72 12.08 6.49 -4.65
C ILE A 72 13.60 6.41 -4.77
N ARG A 73 14.12 5.40 -5.51
CA ARG A 73 15.56 5.25 -5.74
C ARG A 73 16.16 6.47 -6.44
N TYR A 74 15.44 7.04 -7.40
CA TYR A 74 15.85 8.25 -8.10
C TYR A 74 15.99 9.47 -7.17
N GLN A 75 15.15 9.60 -6.13
CA GLN A 75 15.27 10.72 -5.17
C GLN A 75 16.62 10.77 -4.46
N VAL A 76 17.30 9.64 -4.29
CA VAL A 76 18.61 9.57 -3.62
C VAL A 76 19.66 10.40 -4.39
N GLY A 77 19.70 10.28 -5.72
CA GLY A 77 20.67 10.98 -6.56
C GLY A 77 20.21 12.35 -7.07
N ARG A 78 18.92 12.68 -6.88
CA ARG A 78 18.32 13.89 -7.44
C ARG A 78 18.89 15.16 -6.79
N LYS A 79 19.29 16.13 -7.62
CA LYS A 79 19.64 17.47 -7.14
C LYS A 79 18.38 18.16 -6.58
N GLY A 80 18.49 18.74 -5.38
CA GLY A 80 17.37 19.42 -4.72
C GLY A 80 16.30 18.52 -4.10
N SER A 81 16.50 17.20 -4.03
CA SER A 81 15.66 16.35 -3.16
C SER A 81 16.02 16.53 -1.70
N SER A 82 15.00 16.37 -0.84
CA SER A 82 15.07 16.46 0.61
C SER A 82 16.16 15.56 1.21
N ALA A 83 16.74 16.01 2.32
CA ALA A 83 17.87 15.35 2.97
C ALA A 83 17.57 13.91 3.40
N ILE A 84 16.32 13.62 3.78
CA ILE A 84 15.89 12.27 4.21
C ILE A 84 16.13 11.20 3.14
N TRP A 85 16.06 11.56 1.86
CA TRP A 85 16.31 10.62 0.76
C TRP A 85 17.79 10.24 0.63
N LYS A 86 18.70 11.10 1.11
CA LYS A 86 20.15 10.99 0.95
C LYS A 86 20.83 10.47 2.20
N ASP A 87 20.18 10.64 3.36
CA ASP A 87 20.72 10.26 4.65
C ASP A 87 21.17 8.80 4.69
N GLY A 88 22.28 8.55 5.40
CA GLY A 88 22.87 7.22 5.52
C GLY A 88 23.18 6.53 4.17
N LYS A 89 23.52 7.28 3.11
CA LYS A 89 23.67 6.77 1.73
C LYS A 89 22.37 6.15 1.19
N GLY A 90 21.25 6.84 1.43
CA GLY A 90 19.90 6.41 1.03
C GLY A 90 19.35 5.27 1.87
N ALA A 91 19.72 5.21 3.16
CA ALA A 91 19.27 4.15 4.07
C ALA A 91 17.73 4.13 4.19
N PHE A 92 17.12 5.30 4.37
CA PHE A 92 15.66 5.45 4.40
C PHE A 92 15.01 4.94 3.11
N SER A 93 15.53 5.36 1.95
CA SER A 93 15.00 4.97 0.64
C SER A 93 15.02 3.44 0.44
N LYS A 94 16.10 2.78 0.88
CA LYS A 94 16.24 1.32 0.83
C LYS A 94 15.23 0.62 1.73
N GLU A 95 15.09 1.11 2.97
CA GLU A 95 14.14 0.55 3.92
C GLU A 95 12.69 0.75 3.45
N LEU A 96 12.34 1.95 2.96
CA LEU A 96 11.00 2.22 2.41
C LEU A 96 10.69 1.27 1.24
N VAL A 97 11.63 1.08 0.32
CA VAL A 97 11.46 0.13 -0.79
C VAL A 97 11.26 -1.30 -0.27
N ALA A 98 12.03 -1.74 0.71
CA ALA A 98 11.89 -3.07 1.31
C ALA A 98 10.52 -3.25 2.01
N ARG A 99 10.03 -2.21 2.70
CA ARG A 99 8.68 -2.19 3.29
C ARG A 99 7.61 -2.34 2.23
N LEU A 100 7.71 -1.58 1.14
CA LEU A 100 6.79 -1.69 0.01
C LEU A 100 6.82 -3.08 -0.62
N ASP A 101 8.00 -3.69 -0.79
CA ASP A 101 8.13 -5.06 -1.29
C ASP A 101 7.49 -6.10 -0.35
N ASN A 102 7.61 -5.90 0.97
CA ASN A 102 7.03 -6.80 1.97
C ASN A 102 5.50 -6.74 2.05
N LEU A 103 4.85 -5.66 1.59
CA LEU A 103 3.39 -5.59 1.50
C LEU A 103 2.77 -6.67 0.62
N LYS A 104 3.57 -7.38 -0.21
CA LYS A 104 3.12 -8.57 -0.94
C LYS A 104 2.61 -9.67 -0.02
N ILE A 105 3.16 -9.76 1.20
CA ILE A 105 2.74 -10.75 2.20
C ILE A 105 1.33 -10.40 2.67
N ASN A 106 1.09 -9.12 3.02
CA ASN A 106 -0.23 -8.63 3.37
C ASN A 106 -1.24 -8.81 2.22
N ALA A 107 -0.86 -8.53 0.98
CA ALA A 107 -1.72 -8.72 -0.19
C ALA A 107 -2.17 -10.19 -0.34
N LYS A 108 -1.25 -11.15 -0.12
CA LYS A 108 -1.57 -12.58 -0.12
C LYS A 108 -2.52 -12.96 1.02
N THR A 109 -2.28 -12.44 2.23
CA THR A 109 -3.16 -12.70 3.37
C THR A 109 -4.56 -12.12 3.12
N ILE A 110 -4.66 -10.90 2.59
CA ILE A 110 -5.94 -10.29 2.21
C ILE A 110 -6.68 -11.15 1.17
N PHE A 111 -5.97 -11.69 0.17
CA PHE A 111 -6.57 -12.59 -0.81
C PHE A 111 -7.09 -13.89 -0.18
N GLN A 112 -6.35 -14.48 0.75
CA GLN A 112 -6.77 -15.67 1.49
C GLN A 112 -8.02 -15.40 2.35
N ASP A 113 -8.05 -14.26 3.05
CA ASP A 113 -9.20 -13.83 3.85
C ASP A 113 -10.42 -13.54 2.98
N LEU A 114 -10.21 -12.93 1.81
CA LEU A 114 -11.23 -12.68 0.79
C LEU A 114 -11.83 -13.99 0.30
N GLN A 115 -11.00 -14.97 -0.08
CA GLN A 115 -11.44 -16.28 -0.55
C GLN A 115 -12.25 -17.00 0.52
N SER A 116 -11.75 -17.05 1.74
CA SER A 116 -12.44 -17.65 2.91
C SER A 116 -13.79 -16.98 3.15
N THR A 117 -13.85 -15.64 3.12
CA THR A 117 -15.08 -14.88 3.39
C THR A 117 -16.12 -15.05 2.28
N LEU A 118 -15.70 -14.98 1.02
CA LEU A 118 -16.60 -15.14 -0.13
C LEU A 118 -17.21 -16.55 -0.19
N VAL A 119 -16.40 -17.59 0.01
CA VAL A 119 -16.90 -18.97 0.03
C VAL A 119 -17.88 -19.19 1.18
N LYS A 120 -17.54 -18.72 2.39
CA LYS A 120 -18.41 -18.88 3.57
C LYS A 120 -19.76 -18.17 3.42
N THR A 121 -19.77 -17.00 2.78
CA THR A 121 -20.98 -16.17 2.63
C THR A 121 -21.83 -16.51 1.40
N ASN A 122 -21.37 -17.41 0.52
CA ASN A 122 -22.04 -17.77 -0.73
C ASN A 122 -21.93 -19.28 -1.01
N GLN A 123 -22.38 -20.11 -0.05
CA GLN A 123 -22.27 -21.57 -0.14
C GLN A 123 -22.89 -22.14 -1.42
N ASP A 124 -24.05 -21.63 -1.83
CA ASP A 124 -24.77 -22.09 -3.03
C ASP A 124 -24.04 -21.80 -4.35
N ALA A 125 -23.04 -20.91 -4.35
CA ALA A 125 -22.26 -20.52 -5.51
C ALA A 125 -20.75 -20.74 -5.31
N GLN A 126 -20.39 -21.62 -4.37
CA GLN A 126 -19.00 -21.85 -3.96
C GLN A 126 -18.10 -22.23 -5.15
N GLN A 127 -18.55 -23.14 -6.03
CA GLN A 127 -17.75 -23.60 -7.16
C GLN A 127 -17.43 -22.46 -8.13
N THR A 128 -18.44 -21.71 -8.56
CA THR A 128 -18.28 -20.57 -9.47
C THR A 128 -17.34 -19.51 -8.91
N ILE A 129 -17.45 -19.21 -7.61
CA ILE A 129 -16.57 -18.26 -6.92
C ILE A 129 -15.12 -18.78 -6.88
N GLN A 130 -14.92 -20.06 -6.57
CA GLN A 130 -13.57 -20.64 -6.52
C GLN A 130 -12.90 -20.63 -7.89
N GLU A 131 -13.63 -20.96 -8.95
CA GLU A 131 -13.14 -20.91 -10.33
C GLU A 131 -12.76 -19.48 -10.72
N TYR A 132 -13.63 -18.50 -10.45
CA TYR A 132 -13.36 -17.09 -10.68
C TYR A 132 -12.10 -16.61 -9.92
N LEU A 133 -12.02 -16.87 -8.61
CA LEU A 133 -10.90 -16.42 -7.79
C LEU A 133 -9.57 -17.05 -8.23
N LYS A 134 -9.60 -18.30 -8.70
CA LYS A 134 -8.41 -18.97 -9.22
C LYS A 134 -7.90 -18.31 -10.52
N LEU A 135 -8.81 -17.92 -11.41
CA LEU A 135 -8.44 -17.22 -12.65
C LEU A 135 -7.90 -15.81 -12.39
N GLU A 136 -8.46 -15.13 -11.40
CA GLU A 136 -8.17 -13.73 -11.11
C GLU A 136 -7.09 -13.51 -10.04
N GLN A 137 -6.56 -14.58 -9.43
CA GLN A 137 -5.66 -14.51 -8.28
C GLN A 137 -4.49 -13.56 -8.50
N ASP A 138 -3.73 -13.73 -9.59
CA ASP A 138 -2.54 -12.91 -9.86
C ASP A 138 -2.88 -11.43 -10.03
N ARG A 139 -4.03 -11.12 -10.64
CA ARG A 139 -4.48 -9.74 -10.81
C ARG A 139 -4.88 -9.14 -9.46
N LEU A 140 -5.70 -9.86 -8.70
CA LEU A 140 -6.20 -9.40 -7.41
C LEU A 140 -5.08 -9.20 -6.39
N GLU A 141 -4.10 -10.12 -6.33
CA GLU A 141 -2.92 -9.96 -5.47
C GLU A 141 -2.08 -8.72 -5.86
N LYS A 142 -1.86 -8.50 -7.17
CA LYS A 142 -1.11 -7.33 -7.67
C LYS A 142 -1.83 -6.02 -7.40
N GLU A 143 -3.14 -5.97 -7.65
CA GLU A 143 -3.98 -4.81 -7.37
C GLU A 143 -3.98 -4.51 -5.86
N ALA A 144 -4.12 -5.55 -5.04
CA ALA A 144 -4.07 -5.41 -3.59
C ALA A 144 -2.71 -4.86 -3.13
N HIS A 145 -1.61 -5.40 -3.66
CA HIS A 145 -0.27 -4.96 -3.32
C HIS A 145 -0.03 -3.48 -3.70
N LEU A 146 -0.43 -3.07 -4.90
CA LEU A 146 -0.36 -1.67 -5.33
C LEU A 146 -1.20 -0.76 -4.44
N LYS A 147 -2.43 -1.18 -4.10
CA LYS A 147 -3.32 -0.39 -3.25
C LYS A 147 -2.76 -0.21 -1.84
N LEU A 148 -2.19 -1.27 -1.26
CA LEU A 148 -1.52 -1.20 0.03
C LEU A 148 -0.32 -0.25 -0.02
N ALA A 149 0.48 -0.25 -1.09
CA ALA A 149 1.59 0.68 -1.23
C ALA A 149 1.12 2.15 -1.33
N GLN A 150 0.04 2.42 -2.07
CA GLN A 150 -0.57 3.75 -2.14
C GLN A 150 -1.05 4.21 -0.76
N LEU A 151 -1.73 3.34 -0.02
CA LEU A 151 -2.19 3.62 1.34
C LEU A 151 -1.00 3.87 2.27
N TYR A 152 0.01 3.02 2.23
CA TYR A 152 1.24 3.14 3.02
C TYR A 152 1.89 4.51 2.82
N LEU A 153 2.11 4.91 1.56
CA LEU A 153 2.71 6.20 1.22
C LEU A 153 1.81 7.38 1.64
N GLY A 154 0.49 7.21 1.53
CA GLY A 154 -0.48 8.20 2.00
C GLY A 154 -0.43 8.42 3.50
N TYR A 155 -0.36 7.35 4.28
CA TYR A 155 -0.21 7.42 5.73
C TYR A 155 1.17 7.94 6.14
N LEU A 156 2.25 7.55 5.47
CA LEU A 156 3.58 8.08 5.71
C LEU A 156 3.66 9.60 5.47
N ALA A 157 3.02 10.09 4.41
CA ALA A 157 2.94 11.53 4.13
C ALA A 157 2.13 12.28 5.21
N ARG A 158 1.05 11.68 5.73
CA ARG A 158 0.27 12.22 6.85
C ARG A 158 1.07 12.23 8.15
N GLU A 159 1.72 11.13 8.49
CA GLU A 159 2.56 10.99 9.69
C GLU A 159 3.66 12.06 9.72
N HIS A 160 4.37 12.24 8.60
CA HIS A 160 5.34 13.31 8.45
C HIS A 160 4.74 14.70 8.70
N THR A 161 3.56 14.96 8.15
CA THR A 161 2.88 16.26 8.32
C THR A 161 2.47 16.49 9.77
N ALA A 162 1.99 15.45 10.45
CA ALA A 162 1.64 15.49 11.87
C ALA A 162 2.87 15.79 12.74
N LEU A 163 3.97 15.08 12.53
CA LEU A 163 5.22 15.26 13.29
C LEU A 163 5.83 16.67 13.13
N ILE A 164 5.74 17.27 11.93
CA ILE A 164 6.17 18.67 11.72
C ILE A 164 5.25 19.64 12.48
N GLY A 165 3.94 19.41 12.44
CA GLY A 165 2.95 20.22 13.17
C GLY A 165 3.15 20.18 14.69
N GLU A 166 3.50 19.02 15.24
CA GLU A 166 3.83 18.84 16.65
C GLU A 166 5.15 19.51 17.03
N SER A 167 6.17 19.41 16.18
CA SER A 167 7.50 20.03 16.41
C SER A 167 7.51 21.57 16.33
N SER A 168 6.41 22.16 15.85
CA SER A 168 6.24 23.61 15.68
C SER A 168 5.43 24.26 16.80
N ARG A 169 4.99 23.49 17.80
CA ARG A 169 4.28 23.95 19.00
C ARG A 169 5.22 23.97 20.20
#